data_AF-A0A919ZHQ3-F1
#
_entry.id   AF-A0A919ZHQ3-F1
#
_cell.length_a   1.000
_cell.length_b   1.000
_cell.length_c   1.000
_cell.angle_alpha   90.00
_cell.angle_beta   90.00
_cell.angle_gamma   90.00
#
_symmetry.space_group_name_H-M   'P 1'
#
loop_
_entity.id
_entity.type
_entity.pdbx_description
1 polymer ?
#
loop_
_entity_poly.entity_id
_entity_poly.type
_entity_poly.pdbx_seq_one_letter_code
_entity_poly.pdbx_strand_id
1 'polypeptide(L)'
;MLIIQNRQTIRIIVFDYADDTLFEEKGLSNRVENMVNMAAMSGEPMKSCFTYHEIENVLEKTGLLIYEHLSPAQIQDLYFHNRHDYLCAFETIHFIHAVKK
;
A
#
# COMPACT_ATOMS: atom_id res chain seq x y z
N MET A 1 5.39 -3.62 -37.33
CA MET A 1 5.98 -2.28 -37.14
C MET A 1 4.87 -1.25 -37.31
N LEU A 2 4.32 -0.76 -36.20
CA LEU A 2 3.44 0.40 -36.16
C LEU A 2 4.13 1.41 -35.26
N ILE A 3 4.60 2.51 -35.84
CA ILE A 3 5.17 3.64 -35.09
C ILE A 3 4.00 4.57 -34.77
N ILE A 4 3.49 4.48 -33.55
CA ILE A 4 2.61 5.50 -32.97
C ILE A 4 3.51 6.36 -32.08
N GLN A 5 3.95 7.50 -32.59
CA GLN A 5 4.48 8.57 -31.74
C GLN A 5 3.30 9.32 -31.12
N ASN A 6 3.00 9.02 -29.86
CA ASN A 6 2.29 9.93 -28.98
C ASN A 6 2.73 9.64 -27.53
N ARG A 7 3.77 10.33 -27.05
CA ARG A 7 4.24 10.24 -25.66
C ARG A 7 3.27 11.00 -24.73
N GLN A 8 2.26 10.32 -24.23
CA GLN A 8 1.55 10.71 -23.00
C GLN A 8 2.30 10.02 -21.84
N THR A 9 3.29 10.70 -21.27
CA THR A 9 4.07 10.14 -20.15
C THR A 9 3.17 10.07 -18.91
N ILE A 10 2.66 8.88 -18.56
CA ILE A 10 2.00 8.68 -17.25
C ILE A 10 3.06 8.94 -16.17
N ARG A 11 2.82 9.94 -15.32
CA ARG A 11 3.74 10.39 -14.25
C ARG A 11 3.26 10.02 -12.85
N ILE A 12 2.22 9.19 -12.72
CA ILE A 12 1.54 8.89 -11.46
C ILE A 12 1.57 7.38 -11.24
N ILE A 13 1.91 6.96 -10.01
CA ILE A 13 1.72 5.60 -9.51
C ILE A 13 0.93 5.67 -8.20
N VAL A 14 -0.12 4.86 -8.10
CA VAL A 14 -0.91 4.72 -6.87
C VAL A 14 -0.87 3.26 -6.47
N PHE A 15 -0.48 2.97 -5.23
CA PHE A 15 -0.32 1.62 -4.75
C PHE A 15 -0.48 1.56 -3.23
N ASP A 16 -0.81 0.39 -2.73
CA ASP A 16 -0.77 0.08 -1.32
C ASP A 16 0.58 -0.55 -0.93
N TYR A 17 0.99 -0.35 0.31
CA TYR A 17 2.14 -1.05 0.89
C TYR A 17 1.85 -1.43 2.34
N ALA A 18 2.48 -2.51 2.79
CA ALA A 18 2.41 -2.95 4.17
C ALA A 18 3.49 -2.27 5.02
N ASP A 19 3.10 -1.77 6.19
CA ASP A 19 4.04 -1.19 7.15
C ASP A 19 4.86 -2.26 7.87
N ASP A 20 5.88 -1.81 8.61
CA ASP A 20 6.83 -2.62 9.35
C ASP A 20 6.21 -3.49 10.46
N THR A 21 4.92 -3.33 10.77
CA THR A 21 4.20 -4.14 11.73
C THR A 21 3.47 -5.34 11.11
N LEU A 22 3.50 -5.51 9.78
CA LEU A 22 2.79 -6.57 9.04
C LEU A 22 2.94 -7.97 9.64
N PHE A 23 4.14 -8.32 10.11
CA PHE A 23 4.45 -9.67 10.61
C PHE A 23 4.22 -9.82 12.12
N GLU A 24 3.83 -8.75 12.81
CA GLU A 24 3.60 -8.72 14.26
C GLU A 24 2.12 -8.48 14.60
N GLU A 25 1.45 -7.65 13.81
CA GLU A 25 0.05 -7.28 13.99
C GLU A 25 -0.88 -8.44 13.64
N LYS A 26 -1.83 -8.72 14.53
CA LYS A 26 -2.87 -9.73 14.26
C LYS A 26 -4.05 -9.13 13.51
N GLY A 27 -4.36 -7.86 13.79
CA GLY A 27 -5.52 -7.15 13.28
C GLY A 27 -6.83 -7.66 13.87
N LEU A 28 -7.91 -6.99 13.51
CA LEU A 28 -9.26 -7.33 13.92
C LEU A 28 -9.59 -8.77 13.55
N SER A 29 -9.95 -9.59 14.56
CA SER A 29 -10.27 -11.01 14.38
C SER A 29 -9.16 -11.81 13.66
N ASN A 30 -7.89 -11.47 13.91
CA ASN A 30 -6.70 -12.12 13.35
C ASN A 30 -6.59 -12.01 11.81
N ARG A 31 -7.27 -11.05 11.18
CA ARG A 31 -7.31 -10.98 9.71
C ARG A 31 -5.95 -10.72 9.06
N VAL A 32 -5.04 -9.98 9.72
CA VAL A 32 -3.69 -9.70 9.20
C VAL A 32 -2.85 -10.97 9.26
N GLU A 33 -2.80 -11.60 10.44
CA GLU A 33 -2.11 -12.90 10.64
C GLU A 33 -2.63 -13.96 9.66
N ASN A 34 -3.95 -14.07 9.49
CA ASN A 34 -4.56 -15.01 8.56
C ASN A 34 -4.18 -14.72 7.10
N MET A 35 -4.16 -13.45 6.68
CA MET A 35 -3.78 -13.04 5.33
C MET A 35 -2.31 -13.39 5.03
N VAL A 36 -1.39 -13.10 5.96
CA VAL A 36 0.04 -13.47 5.83
C VAL A 36 0.20 -14.99 5.74
N ASN A 37 -0.47 -15.75 6.62
CA ASN A 37 -0.42 -17.20 6.63
C ASN A 37 -0.99 -17.81 5.35
N MET A 38 -2.10 -17.26 4.83
CA MET A 38 -2.70 -17.72 3.58
C MET A 38 -1.77 -17.52 2.38
N ALA A 39 -1.12 -16.36 2.29
CA ALA A 39 -0.13 -16.08 1.25
C ALA A 39 1.07 -17.05 1.33
N ALA A 40 1.54 -17.36 2.55
CA ALA A 40 2.58 -18.37 2.74
C ALA A 40 2.13 -19.78 2.31
N MET A 41 0.91 -20.20 2.69
CA MET A 41 0.34 -21.50 2.32
C MET A 41 0.07 -21.63 0.81
N SER A 42 -0.17 -20.53 0.10
CA SER A 42 -0.32 -20.53 -1.36
C SER A 42 1.02 -20.56 -2.12
N GLY A 43 2.15 -20.58 -1.40
CA GLY A 43 3.49 -20.55 -2.01
C GLY A 43 3.99 -19.14 -2.35
N GLU A 44 3.26 -18.10 -1.95
CA GLU A 44 3.58 -16.69 -2.18
C GLU A 44 3.76 -15.95 -0.84
N PRO A 45 4.72 -16.36 0.02
CA PRO A 45 4.91 -15.71 1.31
C PRO A 45 5.25 -14.23 1.10
N MET A 46 4.56 -13.35 1.83
CA MET A 46 4.88 -11.93 1.86
C MET A 46 6.28 -11.75 2.46
N LYS A 47 7.15 -10.98 1.79
CA LYS A 47 8.57 -10.83 2.18
C LYS A 47 8.97 -9.40 2.53
N SER A 48 8.07 -8.45 2.30
CA SER A 48 8.42 -7.04 2.34
C SER A 48 7.34 -6.26 3.07
N CYS A 49 7.84 -5.43 3.97
CA CYS A 49 7.15 -4.40 4.71
C CYS A 49 8.12 -3.22 4.82
N PHE A 50 7.60 -2.01 5.00
CA PHE A 50 8.43 -0.81 5.04
C PHE A 50 7.91 0.17 6.07
N THR A 51 8.81 0.80 6.82
CA THR A 51 8.50 2.08 7.47
C THR A 51 8.19 3.15 6.42
N TYR A 52 7.51 4.22 6.82
CA TYR A 52 7.30 5.37 5.93
C TYR A 52 8.62 5.91 5.34
N HIS A 53 9.68 5.98 6.15
CA HIS A 53 10.96 6.52 5.70
C HIS A 53 11.66 5.61 4.68
N GLU A 54 11.54 4.28 4.83
CA GLU A 54 12.09 3.34 3.87
C GLU A 54 11.40 3.45 2.52
N ILE A 55 10.06 3.49 2.49
CA ILE A 55 9.33 3.60 1.23
C ILE A 55 9.54 4.97 0.56
N GLU A 56 9.61 6.04 1.34
CA GLU A 56 9.96 7.38 0.85
C GLU A 56 11.34 7.39 0.16
N ASN A 57 12.36 6.83 0.82
CA ASN A 57 13.71 6.74 0.28
C ASN A 57 13.79 5.85 -0.98
N VAL A 58 13.05 4.72 -1.01
CA VAL A 58 12.95 3.87 -2.21
C VAL A 58 12.36 4.65 -3.37
N LEU A 59 11.26 5.37 -3.16
CA LEU A 59 10.61 6.16 -4.19
C LEU A 59 11.51 7.29 -4.68
N GLU A 60 12.16 8.03 -3.78
CA GLU A 60 13.06 9.13 -4.15
C GLU A 60 14.21 8.64 -5.04
N LYS A 61 14.84 7.51 -4.68
CA LYS A 61 15.90 6.88 -5.47
C LYS A 61 15.46 6.48 -6.88
N THR A 62 14.18 6.20 -7.07
CA THR A 62 13.59 5.89 -8.39
C THR A 62 13.09 7.12 -9.15
N GLY A 63 13.28 8.33 -8.61
CA GLY A 63 12.81 9.58 -9.23
C GLY A 63 11.32 9.84 -9.05
N LEU A 64 10.71 9.27 -8.01
CA LEU A 64 9.33 9.48 -7.60
C LEU A 64 9.29 10.26 -6.29
N LEU A 65 8.27 11.11 -6.12
CA LEU A 65 7.99 11.84 -4.89
C LEU A 65 6.59 11.46 -4.41
N ILE A 66 6.42 11.28 -3.11
CA ILE A 66 5.11 11.04 -2.50
C ILE A 66 4.32 12.35 -2.56
N TYR A 67 3.18 12.34 -3.26
CA TYR A 67 2.23 13.45 -3.27
C TYR A 67 1.22 13.32 -2.13
N GLU A 68 0.76 12.09 -1.88
CA GLU A 68 -0.15 11.78 -0.77
C GLU A 68 0.22 10.41 -0.17
N HIS A 69 0.16 10.35 1.14
CA HIS A 69 0.26 9.13 1.93
C HIS A 69 -0.92 9.07 2.88
N LEU A 70 -1.63 7.94 2.89
CA LEU A 70 -2.72 7.68 3.81
C LEU A 70 -2.35 6.51 4.71
N SER A 71 -2.33 6.76 6.01
CA SER A 71 -2.24 5.73 7.05
C SER A 71 -3.54 4.93 7.16
N PRO A 72 -3.51 3.71 7.76
CA PRO A 72 -4.70 2.93 8.08
C PRO A 72 -5.82 3.75 8.73
N ALA A 73 -5.48 4.62 9.68
CA ALA A 73 -6.45 5.49 10.35
C ALA A 73 -7.06 6.53 9.39
N GLN A 74 -6.25 7.16 8.54
CA GLN A 74 -6.75 8.09 7.54
C GLN A 74 -7.62 7.40 6.48
N ILE A 75 -7.24 6.18 6.06
CA ILE A 75 -8.05 5.36 5.14
C ILE A 75 -9.38 5.03 5.79
N GLN A 76 -9.38 4.62 7.07
CA GLN A 76 -10.60 4.37 7.83
C GLN A 76 -11.50 5.60 7.86
N ASP A 77 -10.96 6.77 8.19
CA ASP A 77 -11.72 8.01 8.30
C ASP A 77 -12.27 8.48 6.95
N LEU A 78 -11.48 8.39 5.88
CA LEU A 78 -11.87 8.87 4.55
C LEU A 78 -12.89 7.96 3.85
N TYR A 79 -12.74 6.64 3.98
CA TYR A 79 -13.48 5.68 3.16
C TYR A 79 -14.45 4.78 3.94
N PHE A 80 -14.24 4.62 5.24
CA PHE A 80 -14.97 3.62 6.04
C PHE A 80 -15.69 4.20 7.28
N HIS A 81 -15.47 5.46 7.66
CA HIS A 81 -16.04 6.09 8.86
C HIS A 81 -17.57 5.96 9.00
N ASN A 82 -18.32 6.12 7.90
CA ASN A 82 -19.78 6.08 7.91
C ASN A 82 -20.37 4.77 7.38
N ARG A 83 -19.59 3.68 7.44
CA ARG A 83 -20.10 2.36 7.11
C ARG A 83 -20.83 1.75 8.30
N HIS A 84 -21.90 1.04 8.00
CA HIS A 84 -22.68 0.28 8.99
C HIS A 84 -22.56 -1.24 8.79
N ASP A 85 -21.66 -1.66 7.90
CA ASP A 85 -21.29 -3.06 7.69
C ASP A 85 -19.92 -3.35 8.29
N TYR A 86 -19.37 -4.52 8.00
CA TYR A 86 -18.14 -5.02 8.60
C TYR A 86 -16.86 -4.56 7.88
N LEU A 87 -16.95 -3.71 6.84
CA LEU A 87 -15.77 -3.29 6.08
C LEU A 87 -15.05 -2.14 6.78
N CYS A 88 -13.74 -2.30 6.96
CA CYS A 88 -12.83 -1.32 7.55
C CYS A 88 -11.43 -1.42 6.92
N ALA A 89 -10.64 -0.35 7.02
CA ALA A 89 -9.25 -0.32 6.58
C ALA A 89 -8.43 -1.39 7.31
N PHE A 90 -7.47 -2.03 6.62
CA PHE A 90 -6.53 -2.97 7.25
C PHE A 90 -5.51 -2.24 8.12
N GLU A 91 -5.14 -2.83 9.24
CA GLU A 91 -4.33 -2.21 10.29
C GLU A 91 -2.91 -1.85 9.85
N THR A 92 -2.38 -2.56 8.86
CA THR A 92 -0.97 -2.45 8.42
C THR A 92 -0.82 -1.95 6.99
N ILE A 93 -1.92 -1.56 6.33
CA ILE A 93 -1.92 -1.21 4.90
C ILE A 93 -2.07 0.30 4.73
N HIS A 94 -1.09 0.88 4.05
CA HIS A 94 -1.02 2.29 3.71
C HIS A 94 -1.23 2.50 2.21
N PHE A 95 -1.76 3.67 1.82
CA PHE A 95 -1.84 4.06 0.42
C PHE A 95 -0.83 5.16 0.09
N ILE A 96 -0.20 5.05 -1.08
CA ILE A 96 0.68 6.06 -1.65
C ILE A 96 0.15 6.47 -3.01
N HIS A 97 0.08 7.78 -3.23
CA HIS A 97 0.06 8.40 -4.54
C HIS A 97 1.41 9.08 -4.74
N ALA A 98 2.23 8.55 -5.65
CA ALA A 98 3.53 9.09 -5.99
C ALA A 98 3.57 9.63 -7.43
N VAL A 99 4.37 10.66 -7.63
CA VAL A 99 4.52 11.36 -8.91
C VAL A 99 5.98 11.42 -9.35
N LYS A 100 6.23 11.36 -10.66
CA LYS A 100 7.58 11.53 -11.22
C LYS A 100 8.07 12.94 -10.98
N LYS A 101 9.29 13.06 -10.45
CA LYS A 101 10.03 14.31 -10.28
C LYS A 101 10.24 15.06 -11.60
#